data_AF-A0A940I3V4-F1
#
_entry.id   AF-A0A940I3V4-F1
#
_cell.length_a   1.000
_cell.length_b   1.000
_cell.length_c   1.000
_cell.angle_alpha   90.00
_cell.angle_beta   90.00
_cell.angle_gamma   90.00
#
_symmetry.space_group_name_H-M   'P 1'
#
loop_
_entity.id
_entity.type
_entity.pdbx_description
1 polymer ?
#
loop_
_entity_poly.entity_id
_entity_poly.type
_entity_poly.pdbx_seq_one_letter_code
_entity_poly.pdbx_strand_id
1 'polypeptide(L)'
;MNKINYFHHKFVLPFILWVLLSIRLYQSDLSKTILHSGKIFIGCGLYGLGLTIIINGLLTKFAKKTLERETFIKYVLWLAVLTAFFASLEFYFGMGK
;
A
#
# COMPACT_ATOMS: atom_id res chain seq x y z
N MET A 1 -10.48 -29.58 15.12
CA MET A 1 -11.12 -28.24 14.98
C MET A 1 -10.10 -27.19 15.42
N ASN A 2 -9.19 -26.76 14.55
CA ASN A 2 -8.21 -25.70 14.84
C ASN A 2 -8.49 -24.52 13.92
N LYS A 3 -9.34 -23.61 14.42
CA LYS A 3 -9.71 -22.35 13.79
C LYS A 3 -8.70 -21.29 14.22
N ILE A 4 -8.28 -20.47 13.26
CA ILE A 4 -7.62 -19.16 13.41
C ILE A 4 -6.09 -19.21 13.53
N ASN A 5 -5.42 -19.38 12.40
CA ASN A 5 -4.05 -18.88 12.17
C ASN A 5 -4.06 -17.84 11.04
N TYR A 6 -5.04 -16.91 11.09
CA TYR A 6 -5.33 -15.95 10.01
C TYR A 6 -4.40 -14.72 9.98
N PHE A 7 -3.41 -14.64 10.85
CA PHE A 7 -2.34 -13.65 10.74
C PHE A 7 -1.13 -14.28 10.05
N HIS A 8 -1.22 -14.45 8.74
CA HIS A 8 -0.04 -14.74 7.94
C HIS A 8 0.96 -13.59 8.14
N HIS A 9 2.03 -13.83 8.92
CA HIS A 9 3.17 -12.91 9.12
C HIS A 9 3.64 -12.24 7.82
N LYS A 10 3.43 -12.92 6.67
CA LYS A 10 3.70 -12.45 5.32
C LYS A 10 3.03 -11.11 4.95
N PHE A 11 1.88 -10.77 5.54
CA PHE A 11 1.14 -9.52 5.23
C PHE A 11 1.29 -8.46 6.31
N VAL A 12 1.70 -8.84 7.52
CA VAL A 12 1.84 -7.94 8.66
C VAL A 12 2.92 -6.89 8.40
N LEU A 13 4.09 -7.32 7.94
CA LEU A 13 5.20 -6.41 7.65
C LEU A 13 4.84 -5.32 6.62
N PRO A 14 4.37 -5.64 5.40
CA PRO A 14 4.05 -4.61 4.44
C PRO A 14 2.87 -3.73 4.89
N PHE A 15 1.91 -4.28 5.63
CA PHE A 15 0.82 -3.46 6.19
C PHE A 15 1.35 -2.44 7.22
N ILE A 16 2.21 -2.86 8.14
CA ILE A 16 2.83 -1.96 9.13
C ILE A 16 3.66 -0.88 8.41
N LEU A 17 4.49 -1.26 7.44
CA LEU A 17 5.29 -0.32 6.67
C LEU A 17 4.41 0.69 5.92
N TRP A 18 3.32 0.23 5.32
CA TRP A 18 2.38 1.10 4.62
C TRP A 18 1.74 2.11 5.57
N VAL A 19 1.29 1.68 6.76
CA VAL A 19 0.75 2.59 7.78
C VAL A 19 1.81 3.61 8.21
N LEU A 20 3.00 3.16 8.58
CA LEU A 20 4.08 4.04 9.06
C LEU A 20 4.49 5.08 8.00
N LEU A 21 4.67 4.65 6.75
CA LEU A 21 5.03 5.53 5.64
C LEU A 21 3.89 6.45 5.21
N SER A 22 2.64 6.16 5.59
CA SER A 22 1.53 7.05 5.28
C SER A 22 1.37 8.18 6.30
N ILE A 23 2.02 8.09 7.46
CA ILE A 23 1.93 9.12 8.50
C ILE A 23 2.67 10.39 8.05
N ARG A 24 2.01 11.53 8.21
CA ARG A 24 2.49 12.87 7.86
C ARG A 24 2.30 13.82 9.05
N LEU A 25 3.36 14.01 9.83
CA LEU A 25 3.31 14.83 11.03
C LEU A 25 3.41 16.33 10.71
N TYR A 26 2.36 17.09 11.06
CA TYR A 26 2.37 18.54 11.10
C TYR A 26 2.41 19.00 12.56
N GLN A 27 3.48 19.69 12.96
CA GLN A 27 3.80 19.99 14.37
C GLN A 27 2.71 20.80 15.12
N SER A 28 1.90 21.57 14.41
CA SER A 28 0.92 22.49 15.00
C SER A 28 -0.54 22.13 14.73
N ASP A 29 -0.81 21.04 13.99
CA ASP A 29 -2.16 20.77 13.51
C ASP A 29 -2.45 19.26 13.40
N LEU A 30 -2.97 18.71 14.51
CA LEU A 30 -3.33 17.29 14.62
C LEU A 30 -4.43 16.91 13.63
N SER A 31 -5.40 17.81 13.42
CA SER A 31 -6.51 17.59 12.49
C SER A 31 -6.01 17.41 11.06
N LYS A 32 -5.08 18.27 10.65
CA LYS A 32 -4.43 18.22 9.33
C LYS A 32 -3.55 16.99 9.19
N THR A 33 -2.83 16.61 10.24
CA THR A 33 -2.03 15.37 10.30
C THR A 33 -2.89 14.14 10.01
N ILE A 34 -4.02 13.99 10.69
CA ILE A 34 -4.91 12.83 10.51
C ILE A 34 -5.52 12.82 9.11
N LEU A 35 -6.07 13.95 8.66
CA LEU A 35 -6.70 14.05 7.34
C LEU A 35 -5.70 13.78 6.21
N HIS A 36 -4.50 14.33 6.29
CA HIS A 36 -3.50 14.17 5.24
C HIS A 36 -2.89 12.77 5.26
N SER A 37 -2.58 12.23 6.44
CA SER A 37 -2.11 10.84 6.57
C SER A 37 -3.15 9.84 6.06
N GLY A 38 -4.43 10.06 6.39
CA GLY A 38 -5.53 9.22 5.89
C GLY A 38 -5.68 9.28 4.37
N LYS A 39 -5.58 10.48 3.77
CA LYS A 39 -5.58 10.65 2.31
C LYS A 39 -4.42 9.91 1.65
N ILE A 40 -3.21 10.03 2.18
CA ILE A 40 -2.03 9.31 1.66
C ILE A 40 -2.22 7.81 1.81
N PHE A 41 -2.64 7.35 2.99
CA PHE A 41 -2.89 5.93 3.25
C PHE A 41 -3.85 5.34 2.22
N ILE A 42 -5.05 5.92 2.07
CA ILE A 42 -6.06 5.45 1.11
C ILE A 42 -5.53 5.58 -0.32
N GLY A 43 -4.91 6.70 -0.67
CA GLY A 43 -4.35 6.95 -2.00
C GLY A 43 -3.33 5.88 -2.42
N CYS A 44 -2.34 5.59 -1.58
CA CYS A 44 -1.34 4.56 -1.85
C CYS A 44 -1.95 3.17 -1.95
N GLY A 45 -2.96 2.85 -1.11
CA GLY A 45 -3.71 1.60 -1.19
C GLY A 45 -4.46 1.44 -2.52
N LEU A 46 -5.17 2.48 -2.96
CA LEU A 46 -5.89 2.48 -4.23
C LEU A 46 -4.94 2.39 -5.42
N TYR A 47 -3.78 3.05 -5.38
CA TYR A 47 -2.74 2.92 -6.40
C TYR A 47 -2.20 1.49 -6.48
N GLY A 48 -1.86 0.90 -5.33
CA GLY A 48 -1.40 -0.49 -5.28
C GLY A 48 -2.44 -1.47 -5.81
N LEU A 49 -3.71 -1.28 -5.45
CA LEU A 49 -4.83 -2.08 -5.93
C LEU A 49 -5.04 -1.92 -7.44
N GLY A 50 -5.13 -0.70 -7.93
CA GLY A 50 -5.35 -0.40 -9.34
C GLY A 50 -4.25 -0.98 -10.23
N LEU A 51 -2.99 -0.78 -9.84
CA LEU A 51 -1.86 -1.32 -10.60
C LEU A 51 -1.84 -2.86 -10.59
N THR A 52 -2.15 -3.49 -9.44
CA THR A 52 -2.22 -4.95 -9.37
C THR A 52 -3.35 -5.51 -10.25
N ILE A 53 -4.50 -4.85 -10.32
CA ILE A 53 -5.61 -5.23 -11.22
C ILE A 53 -5.15 -5.16 -12.68
N ILE A 54 -4.49 -4.06 -13.08
CA ILE A 54 -3.96 -3.90 -14.43
C ILE A 54 -2.98 -5.03 -14.75
N ILE A 55 -2.01 -5.29 -13.87
CA ILE A 55 -1.03 -6.38 -14.04
C ILE A 55 -1.73 -7.73 -14.17
N ASN A 56 -2.69 -8.03 -13.29
CA ASN A 56 -3.43 -9.29 -13.33
C ASN A 56 -4.26 -9.43 -14.63
N GLY A 57 -4.87 -8.35 -15.11
CA GLY A 57 -5.58 -8.31 -16.38
C GLY A 57 -4.66 -8.55 -17.58
N LEU A 58 -3.48 -7.94 -17.58
CA LEU A 58 -2.46 -8.16 -18.60
C LEU A 58 -1.94 -9.60 -18.59
N LEU A 59 -1.66 -10.17 -17.42
CA LEU A 59 -1.26 -11.57 -17.26
C LEU A 59 -2.34 -12.53 -17.79
N THR A 60 -3.60 -12.24 -17.50
CA THR A 60 -4.73 -13.04 -17.98
C THR A 60 -4.82 -12.98 -19.51
N LYS A 61 -4.64 -11.79 -20.09
CA LYS A 61 -4.72 -11.57 -21.54
C LYS A 61 -3.57 -12.20 -22.32
N PHE A 62 -2.34 -12.04 -21.86
CA PHE A 62 -1.14 -12.44 -22.62
C PHE A 62 -0.58 -13.81 -22.21
N ALA A 63 -0.60 -14.13 -20.92
CA ALA A 63 -0.03 -15.38 -20.40
C ALA A 63 -1.09 -16.45 -20.10
N LYS A 64 -2.39 -16.13 -20.22
CA LYS A 64 -3.52 -16.98 -19.80
C LYS A 64 -3.39 -17.48 -18.36
N LYS A 65 -2.74 -16.69 -17.50
CA LYS A 65 -2.50 -16.97 -16.09
C LYS A 65 -3.13 -15.89 -15.23
N THR A 66 -3.71 -16.28 -14.11
CA THR A 66 -4.26 -15.39 -13.09
C THR A 66 -3.41 -15.46 -11.83
N LEU A 67 -3.30 -14.34 -11.11
CA LEU A 67 -2.66 -14.35 -9.80
C LEU A 67 -3.56 -15.06 -8.79
N GLU A 68 -2.97 -15.93 -7.99
CA GLU A 68 -3.64 -16.44 -6.80
C GLU A 68 -3.92 -15.31 -5.82
N ARG A 69 -5.00 -15.47 -5.04
CA ARG A 69 -5.45 -14.45 -4.07
C ARG A 69 -4.34 -13.99 -3.13
N GLU A 70 -3.50 -14.91 -2.63
CA GLU A 70 -2.40 -14.56 -1.74
C GLU A 70 -1.35 -13.67 -2.42
N THR A 71 -0.97 -14.03 -3.64
CA THR A 71 0.00 -13.28 -4.45
C THR A 71 -0.54 -11.93 -4.86
N PHE A 72 -1.83 -11.86 -5.20
CA PHE A 72 -2.52 -10.60 -5.48
C PHE A 72 -2.47 -9.66 -4.28
N ILE A 73 -2.89 -10.12 -3.09
CA ILE A 73 -2.88 -9.30 -1.87
C ILE A 73 -1.45 -8.87 -1.52
N LYS A 74 -0.47 -9.76 -1.68
CA LYS A 74 0.95 -9.44 -1.49
C LYS A 74 1.38 -8.29 -2.40
N TYR A 75 1.03 -8.32 -3.68
CA TYR A 75 1.39 -7.27 -4.63
C TYR A 75 0.71 -5.94 -4.31
N VAL A 76 -0.58 -5.95 -3.96
CA VAL A 76 -1.29 -4.74 -3.53
C VAL A 76 -0.59 -4.08 -2.36
N LEU A 77 -0.25 -4.85 -1.32
CA LEU A 77 0.39 -4.33 -0.12
C LEU A 77 1.80 -3.79 -0.41
N TRP A 78 2.62 -4.52 -1.16
CA TRP A 78 3.97 -4.06 -1.48
C TRP A 78 3.99 -2.84 -2.41
N LEU A 79 3.05 -2.77 -3.36
CA LEU A 79 2.90 -1.58 -4.20
C LEU A 79 2.43 -0.38 -3.38
N ALA A 80 1.49 -0.57 -2.44
CA ALA A 80 1.08 0.49 -1.53
C ALA A 80 2.24 0.99 -0.66
N VAL A 81 3.10 0.10 -0.16
CA VAL A 81 4.34 0.45 0.54
C VAL A 81 5.26 1.28 -0.34
N LEU A 82 5.51 0.85 -1.57
CA LEU A 82 6.37 1.59 -2.52
C LEU A 82 5.80 2.98 -2.81
N THR A 83 4.51 3.09 -3.10
CA THR A 83 3.89 4.39 -3.36
C THR A 83 3.93 5.29 -2.12
N ALA A 84 3.69 4.76 -0.92
CA ALA A 84 3.79 5.50 0.33
C ALA A 84 5.22 5.94 0.63
N PHE A 85 6.21 5.12 0.27
CA PHE A 85 7.63 5.46 0.38
C PHE A 85 7.99 6.65 -0.51
N PHE A 86 7.63 6.61 -1.80
CA PHE A 86 7.87 7.74 -2.72
C PHE A 86 7.14 9.00 -2.28
N ALA A 87 5.88 8.89 -1.86
CA ALA A 87 5.14 10.02 -1.30
C ALA A 87 5.78 10.57 -0.02
N SER A 88 6.54 9.76 0.72
CA SER A 88 7.26 10.20 1.92
C SER A 88 8.55 10.93 1.55
N LEU A 89 9.27 10.42 0.55
CA LEU A 89 10.44 11.10 0.00
C LEU A 89 10.07 12.49 -0.53
N GLU A 90 8.99 12.58 -1.29
CA GLU A 90 8.51 13.86 -1.82
C GLU A 90 8.13 14.83 -0.69
N PHE A 91 7.44 14.34 0.34
CA PHE A 91 6.99 15.18 1.45
C PHE A 91 8.12 15.67 2.36
N TYR A 92 9.04 14.78 2.76
CA TYR A 92 10.08 15.09 3.74
C TYR A 92 11.36 15.66 3.10
N PHE A 93 11.70 15.22 1.89
CA PHE A 93 12.92 15.67 1.20
C PHE A 93 12.66 16.65 0.05
N GLY A 94 11.39 16.94 -0.27
CA GLY A 94 11.05 17.92 -1.30
C GLY A 94 11.45 17.50 -2.72
N MET A 95 11.61 16.19 -2.97
CA MET A 95 12.09 15.62 -4.24
C MET A 95 11.18 15.83 -5.47
N GLY A 96 10.15 16.68 -5.36
CA GLY A 96 9.21 17.03 -6.42
C GLY A 96 9.03 18.55 -6.61
N LYS A 97 9.95 19.37 -6.09
CA LYS A 97 10.02 20.81 -6.36
C LYS A 97 11.19 21.18 -7.26
#